data_AF-A0A3G4VQ68-F1
#
_entry.id   AF-A0A3G4VQ68-F1
#
_cell.length_a   1.000
_cell.length_b   1.000
_cell.length_c   1.000
_cell.angle_alpha   90.00
_cell.angle_beta   90.00
_cell.angle_gamma   90.00
#
_symmetry.space_group_name_H-M   'P 1'
#
loop_
_entity.id
_entity.type
_entity.pdbx_description
1 polymer ?
#
loop_
_entity_poly.entity_id
_entity_poly.type
_entity_poly.pdbx_seq_one_letter_code
_entity_poly.pdbx_strand_id
1 'polypeptide(L)'
;MRRILSTAVSTAAALVLAAGGASAAFAAGPSGEPSGQPSAAAAELCTDLTKLNSDTAALNALNPSTATKDQVKTAYDAVQSDWETVAKSTATWEAAQKDAVKSAADGLKKSYQALPGDTTGSDAVKKLQPQAQTLDAAVKAARTGLSCPS
;
A
#
# COMPACT_ATOMS: atom_id res chain seq x y z
N MET A 1 38.62 -49.54 16.97
CA MET A 1 38.38 -50.39 15.79
C MET A 1 37.99 -49.46 14.63
N ARG A 2 38.94 -49.10 13.75
CA ARG A 2 39.00 -49.41 12.30
C ARG A 2 37.68 -49.13 11.55
N ARG A 3 37.54 -47.96 10.89
CA ARG A 3 37.76 -47.64 9.44
C ARG A 3 36.70 -48.35 8.54
N ILE A 4 36.07 -47.74 7.52
CA ILE A 4 36.64 -47.34 6.21
C ILE A 4 35.56 -46.50 5.44
N LEU A 5 35.85 -45.24 5.08
CA LEU A 5 36.06 -44.64 3.73
C LEU A 5 34.93 -44.76 2.67
N SER A 6 34.50 -43.60 2.13
CA SER A 6 34.74 -43.17 0.72
C SER A 6 33.98 -41.85 0.45
N THR A 7 34.59 -40.67 0.50
CA THR A 7 35.35 -39.96 -0.56
C THR A 7 34.53 -39.58 -1.81
N ALA A 8 34.27 -38.29 -1.96
CA ALA A 8 34.62 -37.56 -3.17
C ALA A 8 34.88 -36.09 -2.81
N VAL A 9 36.16 -35.78 -2.65
CA VAL A 9 36.69 -34.43 -2.72
C VAL A 9 36.91 -34.10 -4.20
N SER A 10 36.46 -32.95 -4.65
CA SER A 10 37.11 -32.23 -5.74
C SER A 10 37.23 -30.77 -5.32
N THR A 11 38.43 -30.48 -4.83
CA THR A 11 39.00 -29.16 -4.62
C THR A 11 39.07 -28.39 -5.94
N ALA A 12 38.64 -27.12 -5.93
CA ALA A 12 39.35 -26.06 -6.64
C ALA A 12 39.06 -24.73 -5.93
N ALA A 13 40.07 -24.28 -5.17
CA ALA A 13 40.13 -22.92 -4.66
C ALA A 13 40.46 -21.95 -5.80
N ALA A 14 39.76 -20.83 -5.85
CA ALA A 14 40.25 -19.61 -6.49
C ALA A 14 39.83 -18.41 -5.64
N LEU A 15 40.79 -17.94 -4.84
CA LEU A 15 40.80 -16.62 -4.24
C LEU A 15 40.90 -15.59 -5.38
N VAL A 16 39.96 -14.66 -5.46
CA VAL A 16 40.12 -13.41 -6.23
C VAL A 16 39.72 -12.26 -5.33
N LEU A 17 40.72 -11.59 -4.73
CA LEU A 17 40.60 -10.19 -4.36
C LEU A 17 40.69 -9.37 -5.65
N ALA A 18 39.58 -8.77 -6.07
CA ALA A 18 39.59 -7.61 -6.95
C ALA A 18 38.40 -6.74 -6.63
N ALA A 19 38.69 -5.47 -6.35
CA ALA A 19 37.71 -4.41 -6.16
C ALA A 19 36.90 -4.17 -7.45
N GLY A 20 35.62 -3.84 -7.29
CA GLY A 20 34.80 -3.21 -8.32
C GLY A 20 34.02 -4.14 -9.23
N GLY A 21 32.68 -4.01 -9.17
CA GLY A 21 31.81 -4.20 -10.33
C GLY A 21 31.40 -5.64 -10.68
N ALA A 22 30.08 -5.84 -10.69
CA ALA A 22 29.32 -6.82 -11.50
C ALA A 22 29.57 -8.32 -11.27
N SER A 23 28.55 -8.99 -10.72
CA SER A 23 27.72 -10.01 -11.41
C SER A 23 27.28 -11.10 -10.42
N ALA A 24 25.98 -11.15 -10.12
CA ALA A 24 25.34 -12.40 -9.71
C ALA A 24 24.49 -12.88 -10.88
N ALA A 25 24.86 -14.05 -11.39
CA ALA A 25 24.26 -14.74 -12.51
C ALA A 25 22.78 -15.07 -12.25
N PHE A 26 21.89 -14.51 -13.06
CA PHE A 26 20.55 -15.05 -13.22
C PHE A 26 20.57 -16.08 -14.35
N ALA A 27 20.24 -17.32 -14.01
CA ALA A 27 19.95 -18.37 -14.97
C ALA A 27 18.84 -17.88 -15.91
N ALA A 28 19.16 -17.81 -17.21
CA ALA A 28 18.28 -17.38 -18.27
C ALA A 28 17.16 -18.42 -18.50
N GLY A 29 15.94 -18.09 -18.09
CA GLY A 29 14.72 -18.61 -18.70
C GLY A 29 14.29 -17.70 -19.86
N PRO A 30 13.78 -18.23 -20.99
CA PRO A 30 13.39 -17.42 -22.14
C PRO A 30 12.02 -16.78 -21.90
N SER A 31 12.00 -15.64 -21.21
CA SER A 31 10.95 -14.60 -21.26
C SER A 31 11.49 -13.38 -20.54
N GLY A 32 12.08 -12.45 -21.29
CA GLY A 32 12.61 -11.21 -20.75
C GLY A 32 11.48 -10.25 -20.38
N GLU A 33 11.25 -10.06 -19.08
CA GLU A 33 10.78 -8.79 -18.54
C GLU A 33 11.96 -8.15 -17.81
N PRO A 34 12.29 -6.87 -18.07
CA PRO A 34 13.38 -6.20 -17.39
C PRO A 34 13.03 -6.04 -15.91
N SER A 35 13.89 -6.59 -15.06
CA SER A 35 13.76 -6.75 -13.60
C SER A 35 13.81 -5.45 -12.78
N GLY A 36 13.35 -4.34 -13.34
CA GLY A 36 13.34 -3.01 -12.71
C GLY A 36 12.08 -2.19 -12.92
N GLN A 37 11.10 -2.67 -13.69
CA GLN A 37 9.82 -2.00 -13.86
C GLN A 37 8.78 -2.61 -12.90
N PRO A 38 8.02 -1.80 -12.13
CA PRO A 38 6.90 -2.33 -11.37
C PRO A 38 5.97 -3.08 -12.35
N SER A 39 5.52 -4.26 -11.95
CA SER A 39 4.51 -4.98 -12.73
C SER A 39 3.32 -4.05 -12.98
N ALA A 40 2.59 -4.25 -14.09
CA ALA A 40 1.39 -3.45 -14.36
C ALA A 40 0.43 -3.42 -13.16
N ALA A 41 0.31 -4.54 -12.42
CA ALA A 41 -0.47 -4.62 -11.19
C ALA A 41 0.06 -3.74 -10.04
N ALA A 42 1.38 -3.59 -9.90
CA ALA A 42 1.97 -2.68 -8.92
C ALA A 42 1.76 -1.20 -9.31
N ALA A 43 1.86 -0.87 -10.60
CA ALA A 43 1.60 0.49 -11.10
C ALA A 43 0.12 0.89 -10.91
N GLU A 44 -0.81 -0.03 -11.21
CA GLU A 44 -2.25 0.17 -10.98
C GLU A 44 -2.54 0.35 -9.48
N LEU A 45 -1.98 -0.51 -8.61
CA LEU A 45 -2.14 -0.36 -7.16
C LEU A 45 -1.64 1.00 -6.65
N CYS A 46 -0.49 1.48 -7.15
CA CYS A 46 0.01 2.82 -6.81
C CYS A 46 -0.91 3.94 -7.29
N THR A 47 -1.53 3.78 -8.46
CA THR A 47 -2.53 4.73 -8.99
C THR A 47 -3.77 4.73 -8.10
N ASP A 48 -4.29 3.56 -7.74
CA ASP A 48 -5.46 3.39 -6.87
C ASP A 48 -5.21 3.97 -5.47
N LEU A 49 -4.03 3.70 -4.88
CA LEU A 49 -3.64 4.28 -3.59
C LEU A 49 -3.46 5.79 -3.65
N THR A 50 -3.04 6.33 -4.80
CA THR A 50 -2.91 7.79 -4.99
C THR A 50 -4.28 8.45 -5.04
N LYS A 51 -5.25 7.85 -5.75
CA LYS A 51 -6.64 8.31 -5.78
C LYS A 51 -7.25 8.28 -4.37
N LEU A 52 -7.13 7.13 -3.69
CA LEU A 52 -7.58 6.98 -2.31
C LEU A 52 -6.94 8.03 -1.38
N ASN A 53 -5.65 8.31 -1.52
CA ASN A 53 -4.97 9.33 -0.74
C ASN A 53 -5.53 10.74 -1.01
N SER A 54 -5.72 11.08 -2.29
CA SER A 54 -6.27 12.37 -2.71
C SER A 54 -7.68 12.58 -2.15
N ASP A 55 -8.57 11.61 -2.29
CA ASP A 55 -9.96 11.74 -1.85
C ASP A 55 -10.06 11.73 -0.31
N THR A 56 -9.17 10.99 0.35
CA THR A 56 -9.06 11.04 1.83
C THR A 56 -8.55 12.41 2.29
N ALA A 57 -7.60 13.02 1.57
CA ALA A 57 -7.14 14.38 1.83
C ALA A 57 -8.24 15.41 1.57
N ALA A 58 -9.07 15.23 0.53
CA ALA A 58 -10.22 16.09 0.26
C ALA A 58 -11.27 16.03 1.40
N LEU A 59 -11.57 14.84 1.91
CA LEU A 59 -12.43 14.66 3.09
C LEU A 59 -11.83 15.36 4.32
N ASN A 60 -10.53 15.23 4.55
CA ASN A 60 -9.82 15.91 5.65
C ASN A 60 -9.82 17.44 5.52
N ALA A 61 -9.79 17.95 4.29
CA ALA A 61 -9.75 19.38 3.99
C ALA A 61 -11.13 20.07 4.08
N LEU A 62 -12.22 19.31 4.27
CA LEU A 62 -13.53 19.90 4.49
C LEU A 62 -13.51 20.81 5.72
N ASN A 63 -14.00 22.04 5.54
CA ASN A 63 -14.04 23.00 6.64
C ASN A 63 -15.17 22.62 7.62
N PRO A 64 -14.86 22.28 8.88
CA PRO A 64 -15.85 21.86 9.86
C PRO A 64 -16.84 22.97 10.23
N SER A 65 -16.58 24.23 9.91
CA SER A 65 -17.49 25.35 10.18
C SER A 65 -18.53 25.57 9.08
N THR A 66 -18.30 25.06 7.87
CA THR A 66 -19.16 25.36 6.70
C THR A 66 -19.54 24.14 5.88
N ALA A 67 -18.96 22.96 6.14
CA ALA A 67 -19.25 21.75 5.40
C ALA A 67 -20.72 21.36 5.48
N THR A 68 -21.32 21.07 4.34
CA THR A 68 -22.69 20.55 4.25
C THR A 68 -22.71 19.02 4.36
N LYS A 69 -23.89 18.46 4.67
CA LYS A 69 -24.09 16.99 4.66
C LYS A 69 -23.70 16.38 3.32
N ASP A 70 -24.08 17.03 2.22
CA ASP A 70 -23.83 16.54 0.87
C ASP A 70 -22.34 16.56 0.52
N GLN A 71 -21.59 17.57 0.95
CA GLN A 71 -20.14 17.61 0.78
C GLN A 71 -19.44 16.48 1.53
N VAL A 72 -19.85 16.23 2.78
CA VAL A 72 -19.31 15.12 3.58
C VAL A 72 -19.63 13.78 2.94
N LYS A 73 -20.89 13.57 2.53
CA LYS A 73 -21.33 12.34 1.87
C LYS A 73 -20.56 12.10 0.58
N THR A 74 -20.44 13.13 -0.27
CA THR A 74 -19.72 13.02 -1.55
C THR A 74 -18.25 12.64 -1.33
N ALA A 75 -17.56 13.32 -0.41
CA ALA A 75 -16.17 13.03 -0.10
C ALA A 75 -16.00 11.63 0.51
N TYR A 76 -16.90 11.22 1.40
CA TYR A 76 -16.88 9.87 1.98
C TYR A 76 -17.15 8.77 0.94
N ASP A 77 -18.13 8.96 0.06
CA ASP A 77 -18.46 7.99 -0.99
C ASP A 77 -17.29 7.81 -1.96
N ALA A 78 -16.59 8.90 -2.29
CA ALA A 78 -15.38 8.87 -3.12
C ALA A 78 -14.27 8.05 -2.47
N VAL A 79 -13.97 8.31 -1.18
CA VAL A 79 -13.01 7.51 -0.39
C VAL A 79 -13.40 6.02 -0.35
N GLN A 80 -14.68 5.70 -0.15
CA GLN A 80 -15.14 4.31 -0.15
C GLN A 80 -14.98 3.64 -1.51
N SER A 81 -15.35 4.33 -2.59
CA SER A 81 -15.21 3.80 -3.95
C SER A 81 -13.76 3.49 -4.30
N ASP A 82 -12.84 4.40 -3.97
CA ASP A 82 -11.41 4.19 -4.19
C ASP A 82 -10.86 3.07 -3.29
N TRP A 83 -11.30 3.00 -2.04
CA TRP A 83 -10.93 1.89 -1.16
C TRP A 83 -11.40 0.53 -1.70
N GLU A 84 -12.62 0.43 -2.21
CA GLU A 84 -13.13 -0.79 -2.84
C GLU A 84 -12.32 -1.20 -4.09
N THR A 85 -11.77 -0.22 -4.80
CA THR A 85 -10.88 -0.45 -5.96
C THR A 85 -9.53 -0.97 -5.49
N VAL A 86 -8.87 -0.28 -4.55
CA VAL A 86 -7.62 -0.72 -3.91
C VAL A 86 -7.74 -2.13 -3.31
N ALA A 87 -8.85 -2.41 -2.61
CA ALA A 87 -9.08 -3.69 -1.96
C ALA A 87 -9.24 -4.87 -2.94
N LYS A 88 -9.55 -4.60 -4.22
CA LYS A 88 -9.56 -5.61 -5.29
C LYS A 88 -8.14 -5.83 -5.85
N SER A 89 -7.31 -4.80 -5.89
CA SER A 89 -5.93 -4.81 -6.42
C SER A 89 -4.87 -5.36 -5.44
N THR A 90 -5.11 -6.53 -4.83
CA THR A 90 -4.31 -6.98 -3.66
C THR A 90 -3.20 -8.00 -3.96
N ALA A 91 -2.99 -8.37 -5.22
CA ALA A 91 -2.04 -9.43 -5.61
C ALA A 91 -0.56 -9.07 -5.33
N THR A 92 -0.25 -7.78 -5.23
CA THR A 92 1.11 -7.23 -5.08
C THR A 92 1.37 -6.60 -3.71
N TRP A 93 0.41 -6.66 -2.78
CA TRP A 93 0.48 -5.95 -1.51
C TRP A 93 0.97 -6.85 -0.37
N GLU A 94 1.92 -6.37 0.44
CA GLU A 94 2.25 -7.06 1.68
C GLU A 94 1.05 -7.04 2.65
N ALA A 95 0.77 -8.19 3.28
CA ALA A 95 -0.41 -8.36 4.13
C ALA A 95 -0.51 -7.30 5.24
N ALA A 96 0.61 -6.95 5.88
CA ALA A 96 0.64 -5.96 6.95
C ALA A 96 0.25 -4.55 6.47
N GLN A 97 0.68 -4.14 5.26
CA GLN A 97 0.32 -2.84 4.69
C GLN A 97 -1.16 -2.82 4.30
N LYS A 98 -1.64 -3.90 3.68
CA LYS A 98 -3.06 -4.09 3.36
C LYS A 98 -3.93 -4.00 4.59
N ASP A 99 -3.57 -4.71 5.66
CA ASP A 99 -4.35 -4.74 6.90
C ASP A 99 -4.38 -3.38 7.60
N ALA A 100 -3.28 -2.62 7.56
CA ALA A 100 -3.24 -1.27 8.11
C ALA A 100 -4.21 -0.33 7.37
N VAL A 101 -4.16 -0.29 6.03
CA VAL A 101 -5.08 0.55 5.23
C VAL A 101 -6.52 0.07 5.39
N LYS A 102 -6.75 -1.25 5.36
CA LYS A 102 -8.07 -1.84 5.57
C LYS A 102 -8.65 -1.45 6.92
N SER A 103 -7.88 -1.58 8.00
CA SER A 103 -8.33 -1.24 9.34
C SER A 103 -8.69 0.25 9.45
N ALA A 104 -7.90 1.13 8.83
CA ALA A 104 -8.20 2.55 8.79
C ALA A 104 -9.46 2.87 7.96
N ALA A 105 -9.62 2.24 6.80
CA ALA A 105 -10.81 2.41 5.96
C ALA A 105 -12.08 1.88 6.64
N ASP A 106 -11.99 0.74 7.34
CA ASP A 106 -13.08 0.19 8.15
C ASP A 106 -13.41 1.10 9.35
N GLY A 107 -12.40 1.73 9.96
CA GLY A 107 -12.58 2.71 11.04
C GLY A 107 -13.33 3.96 10.57
N LEU A 108 -12.97 4.48 9.40
CA LEU A 108 -13.69 5.57 8.74
C LEU A 108 -15.13 5.18 8.39
N LYS A 109 -15.32 4.00 7.80
CA LYS A 109 -16.65 3.45 7.47
C LYS A 109 -17.55 3.35 8.69
N LYS A 110 -17.04 2.75 9.77
CA LYS A 110 -17.78 2.61 11.03
C LYS A 110 -18.16 3.97 11.62
N SER A 111 -17.23 4.93 11.58
CA SER A 111 -17.49 6.27 12.11
C SER A 111 -18.53 7.02 11.31
N TYR A 112 -18.55 6.85 9.98
CA TYR A 112 -19.61 7.38 9.11
C TYR A 112 -20.96 6.72 9.38
N GLN A 113 -21.00 5.39 9.47
CA GLN A 113 -22.23 4.64 9.75
C GLN A 113 -22.79 4.90 11.15
N ALA A 114 -21.93 5.29 12.11
CA ALA A 114 -22.34 5.65 13.46
C ALA A 114 -22.87 7.09 13.58
N LEU A 115 -22.86 7.88 12.49
CA LEU A 115 -23.43 9.23 12.52
C LEU A 115 -24.96 9.15 12.59
N PRO A 116 -25.60 9.84 13.56
CA PRO A 116 -27.04 10.07 13.54
C PRO A 116 -27.49 10.70 12.21
N GLY A 117 -28.66 10.33 11.67
CA GLY A 117 -29.15 10.85 10.38
C GLY A 117 -29.40 12.37 10.38
N ASP A 118 -29.61 12.96 11.56
CA ASP A 118 -29.75 14.39 11.77
C ASP A 118 -28.42 15.15 11.90
N THR A 119 -27.27 14.46 12.07
CA THR A 119 -25.92 15.05 12.25
C THR A 119 -25.59 16.08 11.18
N THR A 120 -25.26 17.31 11.57
CA THR A 120 -24.87 18.38 10.62
C THR A 120 -23.59 18.03 9.86
N GLY A 121 -23.37 18.63 8.68
CA GLY A 121 -22.11 18.43 7.94
C GLY A 121 -20.89 18.82 8.78
N SER A 122 -20.99 19.93 9.52
CA SER A 122 -19.99 20.36 10.51
C SER A 122 -19.64 19.29 11.54
N ASP A 123 -20.64 18.68 12.18
CA ASP A 123 -20.41 17.66 13.21
C ASP A 123 -19.92 16.34 12.61
N ALA A 124 -20.38 16.02 11.39
CA ALA A 124 -19.89 14.87 10.65
C ALA A 124 -18.39 15.01 10.33
N VAL A 125 -17.94 16.16 9.81
CA VAL A 125 -16.51 16.42 9.56
C VAL A 125 -15.69 16.25 10.82
N LYS A 126 -16.10 16.87 11.94
CA LYS A 126 -15.36 16.76 13.22
C LYS A 126 -15.21 15.30 13.69
N LYS A 127 -16.22 14.46 13.44
CA LYS A 127 -16.18 13.03 13.81
C LYS A 127 -15.37 12.19 12.83
N LEU A 128 -15.37 12.54 11.55
CA LEU A 128 -14.71 11.76 10.49
C LEU A 128 -13.23 12.12 10.31
N GLN A 129 -12.84 13.38 10.53
CA GLN A 129 -11.47 13.86 10.35
C GLN A 129 -10.41 12.98 11.05
N PRO A 130 -10.57 12.57 12.32
CA PRO A 130 -9.57 11.71 12.97
C PRO A 130 -9.37 10.37 12.24
N GLN A 131 -10.44 9.78 11.71
CA GLN A 131 -10.37 8.52 10.97
C GLN A 131 -9.82 8.72 9.57
N ALA A 132 -10.20 9.81 8.91
CA ALA A 132 -9.68 10.18 7.61
C ALA A 132 -8.17 10.52 7.68
N GLN A 133 -7.70 11.14 8.75
CA GLN A 133 -6.25 11.32 9.02
C GLN A 133 -5.54 9.98 9.23
N THR A 134 -6.17 9.04 9.93
CA THR A 134 -5.63 7.69 10.14
C THR A 134 -5.51 6.93 8.82
N LEU A 135 -6.53 7.05 7.95
CA LEU A 135 -6.50 6.46 6.61
C LEU A 135 -5.43 7.12 5.73
N ASP A 136 -5.35 8.45 5.72
CA ASP A 136 -4.33 9.19 4.95
C ASP A 136 -2.91 8.73 5.33
N ALA A 137 -2.62 8.61 6.63
CA ALA A 137 -1.34 8.13 7.12
C ALA A 137 -1.05 6.69 6.69
N ALA A 138 -2.04 5.78 6.81
CA ALA A 138 -1.89 4.39 6.40
C ALA A 138 -1.64 4.25 4.88
N VAL A 139 -2.36 5.03 4.06
CA VAL A 139 -2.20 5.01 2.60
C VAL A 139 -0.83 5.58 2.20
N LYS A 140 -0.37 6.66 2.84
CA LYS A 140 0.98 7.19 2.62
C LYS A 140 2.05 6.17 2.97
N ALA A 141 1.94 5.50 4.12
CA ALA A 141 2.85 4.44 4.52
C ALA A 141 2.86 3.27 3.52
N ALA A 142 1.68 2.85 3.03
CA ALA A 142 1.56 1.82 2.01
C ALA A 142 2.22 2.24 0.68
N ARG A 143 1.99 3.49 0.22
CA ARG A 143 2.64 4.03 -0.98
C ARG A 143 4.16 4.04 -0.85
N THR A 144 4.69 4.46 0.30
CA THR A 144 6.14 4.44 0.57
C THR A 144 6.68 3.01 0.59
N GLY A 145 5.98 2.08 1.25
CA GLY A 145 6.40 0.68 1.34
C GLY A 145 6.36 -0.06 0.00
N LEU A 146 5.49 0.34 -0.93
CA LEU A 146 5.42 -0.15 -2.30
C LEU A 146 6.36 0.59 -3.27
N SER A 147 7.11 1.59 -2.78
CA SER A 147 7.95 2.46 -3.62
C SER A 147 7.15 3.12 -4.76
N CYS A 148 5.89 3.49 -4.49
CA CYS A 148 5.06 4.16 -5.49
C CYS A 148 5.69 5.49 -5.90
N PRO A 149 5.68 5.83 -7.21
CA PRO A 149 6.11 7.14 -7.65
C PRO A 149 5.25 8.22 -6.97
N SER A 150 5.94 9.28 -6.56
CA SER A 150 5.35 10.44 -5.87
C SER A 150 4.48 11.27 -6.81
#